data_AF-A0A318NWQ3-F1
#
_entry.id   AF-A0A318NWQ3-F1
#
_cell.length_a   1.000
_cell.length_b   1.000
_cell.length_c   1.000
_cell.angle_alpha   90.00
_cell.angle_beta   90.00
_cell.angle_gamma   90.00
#
_symmetry.space_group_name_H-M   'P 1'
#
loop_
_entity.id
_entity.type
_entity.pdbx_description
1 polymer ?
#
loop_
_entity_poly.entity_id
_entity_poly.type
_entity_poly.pdbx_seq_one_letter_code
_entity_poly.pdbx_strand_id
1 'polypeptide(L)'
;MRQPKRFTLHRAMREYSYLVAKTKQSRHPTLSQLNSRRLQAAQYVIALALIQGKADIWRWLADEASTAPAEIPFSFSTTDAWMMMLDIQHIISFGGEV
;
A
#
# COMPACT_ATOMS: atom_id res chain seq x y z
N MET A 1 -2.64 -4.17 -31.35
CA MET A 1 -2.19 -4.87 -30.13
C MET A 1 -2.17 -3.88 -28.96
N ARG A 2 -3.08 -4.00 -27.99
CA ARG A 2 -3.05 -3.15 -26.78
C ARG A 2 -1.90 -3.64 -25.92
N GLN A 3 -0.85 -2.83 -25.74
CA GLN A 3 0.21 -3.17 -24.80
C GLN A 3 -0.42 -3.39 -23.40
N PRO A 4 -0.05 -4.46 -22.68
CA PRO A 4 -0.52 -4.64 -21.32
C PRO A 4 -0.12 -3.39 -20.54
N LYS A 5 -1.10 -2.72 -19.92
CA LYS A 5 -0.85 -1.52 -19.12
C LYS A 5 0.18 -1.89 -18.05
N ARG A 6 1.46 -1.55 -18.27
CA ARG A 6 2.53 -1.71 -17.28
C ARG A 6 2.03 -1.08 -15.99
N PHE A 7 1.76 -1.89 -14.98
CA PHE A 7 1.42 -1.39 -13.66
C PHE A 7 2.70 -0.80 -13.09
N THR A 8 2.76 0.54 -13.05
CA THR A 8 3.91 1.29 -12.55
C THR A 8 3.75 1.56 -11.06
N LEU A 9 4.87 1.75 -10.36
CA LEU A 9 4.86 2.19 -8.96
C LEU A 9 3.99 3.44 -8.75
N HIS A 10 4.04 4.39 -9.68
CA HIS A 10 3.20 5.60 -9.62
C HIS A 10 1.71 5.29 -9.59
N ARG A 11 1.27 4.27 -10.33
CA ARG A 11 -0.14 3.85 -10.33
C ARG A 11 -0.52 3.19 -9.01
N ALA A 12 0.36 2.34 -8.47
CA ALA A 12 0.15 1.71 -7.16
C ALA A 12 0.07 2.74 -6.03
N MET A 13 0.96 3.75 -6.05
CA MET A 13 0.92 4.86 -5.09
C MET A 13 -0.40 5.63 -5.17
N ARG A 14 -0.85 6.01 -6.39
CA ARG A 14 -2.15 6.68 -6.56
C ARG A 14 -3.33 5.83 -6.06
N GLU A 15 -3.27 4.52 -6.27
CA GLU A 15 -4.31 3.61 -5.80
C GLU A 15 -4.34 3.53 -4.28
N TYR A 16 -3.18 3.44 -3.63
CA TYR A 16 -3.07 3.51 -2.18
C TYR A 16 -3.63 4.82 -1.62
N SER A 17 -3.17 5.98 -2.13
CA SER A 17 -3.69 7.30 -1.75
C SER A 17 -5.21 7.40 -1.91
N TYR A 18 -5.75 6.90 -3.04
CA TYR A 18 -7.19 6.87 -3.26
C TYR A 18 -7.95 6.03 -2.23
N LEU A 19 -7.40 4.87 -1.84
CA LEU A 19 -8.00 4.01 -0.82
C LEU A 19 -7.91 4.63 0.58
N VAL A 20 -6.82 5.35 0.90
CA VAL A 20 -6.67 6.08 2.16
C VAL A 20 -7.69 7.21 2.25
N ALA A 21 -7.77 8.06 1.23
CA ALA A 21 -8.66 9.23 1.17
C ALA A 21 -10.16 8.88 1.01
N LYS A 22 -10.51 7.60 0.86
CA LYS A 22 -11.89 7.18 0.58
C LYS A 22 -12.81 7.42 1.79
N THR A 23 -13.68 8.43 1.67
CA THR A 23 -14.66 8.84 2.70
C THR A 23 -16.04 8.20 2.55
N LYS A 24 -16.45 7.81 1.33
CA LYS A 24 -17.80 7.27 1.07
C LYS A 24 -17.81 5.75 0.98
N GLN A 25 -18.49 5.11 1.93
CA GLN A 25 -19.01 3.74 1.78
C GLN A 25 -20.23 3.72 0.86
N SER A 26 -20.13 4.19 -0.38
CA SER A 26 -21.19 3.96 -1.35
C SER A 26 -21.11 2.49 -1.79
N ARG A 27 -22.02 1.64 -1.26
CA ARG A 27 -22.16 0.19 -1.52
C ARG A 27 -21.02 -0.70 -0.97
N HIS A 28 -20.65 -0.38 0.27
CA HIS A 28 -20.07 -1.19 1.36
C HIS A 28 -19.11 -2.34 1.04
N PRO A 29 -17.81 -2.08 0.82
CA PRO A 29 -16.84 -2.80 1.61
C PRO A 29 -17.02 -2.41 3.09
N THR A 30 -16.99 -3.38 4.01
CA THR A 30 -16.90 -3.09 5.46
C THR A 30 -15.62 -2.31 5.74
N LEU A 31 -15.53 -1.60 6.87
CA LEU A 31 -14.29 -0.94 7.29
C LEU A 31 -13.10 -1.92 7.27
N SER A 32 -13.33 -3.16 7.73
CA SER A 32 -12.35 -4.24 7.66
C SER A 32 -11.90 -4.52 6.22
N GLN A 33 -12.83 -4.68 5.27
CA GLN A 33 -12.50 -4.89 3.86
C GLN A 33 -11.75 -3.71 3.23
N LEU A 34 -12.08 -2.47 3.62
CA LEU A 34 -11.36 -1.28 3.18
C LEU A 34 -9.93 -1.29 3.72
N ASN A 35 -9.74 -1.58 5.00
CA ASN A 35 -8.42 -1.68 5.62
C ASN A 35 -7.58 -2.80 5.00
N SER A 36 -8.16 -3.97 4.72
CA SER A 36 -7.47 -5.04 3.99
C SER A 36 -7.01 -4.57 2.61
N ARG A 37 -7.83 -3.80 1.87
CA ARG A 37 -7.43 -3.23 0.57
C ARG A 37 -6.33 -2.19 0.69
N ARG A 38 -6.41 -1.32 1.71
CA ARG A 38 -5.35 -0.33 2.00
C ARG A 38 -4.02 -1.04 2.29
N LEU A 39 -4.02 -2.06 3.13
CA LEU A 39 -2.83 -2.86 3.45
C LEU A 39 -2.30 -3.60 2.22
N GLN A 40 -3.16 -4.23 1.42
CA GLN A 40 -2.75 -4.90 0.18
C GLN A 40 -2.11 -3.91 -0.83
N ALA A 41 -2.68 -2.71 -0.96
CA ALA A 41 -2.10 -1.67 -1.80
C ALA A 41 -0.75 -1.18 -1.26
N ALA A 42 -0.59 -1.02 0.06
CA ALA A 42 0.68 -0.69 0.69
C ALA A 42 1.76 -1.75 0.40
N GLN A 43 1.42 -3.04 0.58
CA GLN A 43 2.31 -4.16 0.26
C GLN A 43 2.76 -4.11 -1.21
N TYR A 44 1.81 -3.84 -2.12
CA TYR A 44 2.11 -3.77 -3.55
C TYR A 44 3.02 -2.58 -3.90
N VAL A 45 2.81 -1.42 -3.27
CA VAL A 45 3.69 -0.25 -3.40
C VAL A 45 5.12 -0.59 -2.94
N ILE A 46 5.26 -1.24 -1.78
CA ILE A 46 6.57 -1.67 -1.27
C ILE A 46 7.24 -2.62 -2.23
N ALA A 47 6.55 -3.67 -2.70
CA ALA A 47 7.12 -4.66 -3.61
C ALA A 47 7.65 -3.99 -4.89
N LEU A 48 6.86 -3.11 -5.51
CA LEU A 48 7.27 -2.39 -6.72
C LEU A 48 8.42 -1.40 -6.47
N ALA A 49 8.45 -0.75 -5.32
CA ALA A 49 9.51 0.17 -4.93
C ALA A 49 10.83 -0.56 -4.70
N LEU A 50 10.81 -1.69 -3.99
CA LEU A 50 11.99 -2.54 -3.76
C LEU A 50 12.55 -3.09 -5.07
N ILE A 51 11.70 -3.60 -5.98
CA ILE A 51 12.12 -4.05 -7.32
C ILE A 51 12.79 -2.92 -8.12
N GLN A 52 12.37 -1.67 -7.91
CA GLN A 52 12.94 -0.48 -8.55
C GLN A 52 14.11 0.16 -7.78
N GLY A 53 14.56 -0.44 -6.67
CA GLY A 53 15.66 0.07 -5.84
C GLY A 53 15.34 1.35 -5.09
N LYS A 54 14.06 1.66 -4.85
CA LYS A 54 13.66 2.86 -4.09
C LYS A 54 13.61 2.58 -2.60
N ALA A 55 14.52 3.21 -1.88
CA ALA A 55 14.51 3.25 -0.42
C ALA A 55 13.38 4.17 0.11
N ASP A 56 13.08 4.05 1.40
CA ASP A 56 12.19 4.95 2.18
C ASP A 56 10.71 5.03 1.78
N ILE A 57 10.23 4.17 0.87
CA ILE A 57 8.81 4.14 0.46
C ILE A 57 7.85 3.89 1.64
N TRP A 58 8.32 3.20 2.67
CA TRP A 58 7.57 2.90 3.89
C TRP A 58 7.22 4.18 4.68
N ARG A 59 8.09 5.20 4.69
CA ARG A 59 7.79 6.49 5.34
C ARG A 59 6.63 7.19 4.63
N TRP A 60 6.71 7.25 3.30
CA TRP A 60 5.64 7.83 2.49
C TRP A 60 4.30 7.15 2.73
N LEU A 61 4.27 5.81 2.86
CA LEU A 61 3.03 5.09 3.15
C LEU A 61 2.44 5.46 4.52
N ALA A 62 3.26 5.57 5.56
CA ALA A 62 2.80 5.97 6.89
C ALA A 62 2.32 7.43 6.93
N ASP A 63 3.06 8.33 6.27
CA ASP A 63 2.68 9.73 6.15
C ASP A 63 1.34 9.88 5.41
N GLU A 64 1.16 9.16 4.31
CA GLU A 64 -0.10 9.16 3.57
C GLU A 64 -1.23 8.54 4.41
N ALA A 65 -1.00 7.44 5.12
CA ALA A 65 -2.00 6.85 6.02
C ALA A 65 -2.50 7.83 7.09
N SER A 66 -1.63 8.73 7.56
CA SER A 66 -1.98 9.77 8.53
C SER A 66 -3.00 10.79 7.99
N THR A 67 -3.16 10.89 6.66
CA THR A 67 -4.16 11.75 6.02
C THR A 67 -5.53 11.07 5.87
N ALA A 68 -5.72 9.89 6.46
CA ALA A 68 -7.01 9.22 6.44
C ALA A 68 -8.08 10.10 7.11
N PRO A 69 -9.30 10.17 6.56
CA PRO A 69 -10.40 10.92 7.15
C PRO A 69 -10.70 10.45 8.58
N ALA A 70 -10.98 11.39 9.49
CA ALA A 70 -11.28 11.09 10.89
C ALA A 70 -12.52 10.19 11.06
N GLU A 71 -13.47 10.25 10.12
CA GLU A 71 -14.67 9.42 10.12
C GLU A 71 -14.40 7.96 9.77
N ILE A 72 -13.30 7.68 9.08
CA ILE A 72 -12.88 6.34 8.65
C ILE A 72 -11.37 6.20 8.89
N PRO A 73 -10.95 6.16 10.17
CA PRO A 73 -9.55 6.18 10.52
C PRO A 73 -8.83 4.94 9.97
N PHE A 74 -7.55 5.11 9.67
CA PHE A 74 -6.67 4.03 9.26
C PHE A 74 -5.42 4.04 10.13
N SER A 75 -5.33 3.10 11.06
CA SER A 75 -4.16 2.97 11.93
C SER A 75 -3.09 2.16 11.20
N PHE A 76 -2.16 2.87 10.58
CA PHE A 76 -0.99 2.30 9.91
C PHE A 76 0.21 3.20 10.19
N SER A 77 1.02 2.81 11.17
CA SER A 77 2.10 3.64 11.68
C SER A 77 3.38 3.50 10.86
N THR A 78 4.32 4.40 11.11
CA THR A 78 5.70 4.33 10.61
C THR A 78 6.36 2.98 10.92
N THR A 79 6.13 2.43 12.12
CA THR A 79 6.66 1.12 12.53
C THR A 79 6.01 -0.02 11.74
N ASP A 80 4.68 0.02 11.54
CA ASP A 80 3.96 -1.01 10.76
C ASP A 80 4.43 -1.01 9.31
N ALA A 81 4.60 0.17 8.72
CA ALA A 81 5.10 0.33 7.36
C ALA A 81 6.54 -0.17 7.21
N TRP A 82 7.40 0.09 8.21
CA TRP A 82 8.77 -0.41 8.22
C TRP A 82 8.83 -1.93 8.34
N MET A 83 8.08 -2.53 9.27
CA MET A 83 8.01 -3.99 9.42
C MET A 83 7.50 -4.66 8.16
N MET A 84 6.43 -4.13 7.56
CA MET A 84 5.92 -4.61 6.28
C MET A 84 6.99 -4.54 5.17
N MET A 85 7.81 -3.49 5.16
CA MET A 85 8.89 -3.36 4.20
C MET A 85 9.96 -4.43 4.39
N LEU A 86 10.36 -4.70 5.63
CA LEU A 86 11.32 -5.74 5.96
C LEU A 86 10.80 -7.14 5.58
N ASP A 87 9.53 -7.43 5.87
CA ASP A 87 8.89 -8.70 5.52
C ASP A 87 8.92 -8.94 4.00
N ILE A 88 8.51 -7.92 3.23
CA ILE A 88 8.49 -8.02 1.76
C ILE A 88 9.90 -8.09 1.19
N GLN A 89 10.83 -7.30 1.72
CA GLN A 89 12.25 -7.37 1.33
C GLN A 89 12.82 -8.77 1.58
N HIS A 90 12.49 -9.39 2.71
CA HIS A 90 12.90 -10.75 3.02
C HIS A 90 12.32 -11.75 2.01
N ILE A 91 11.02 -11.68 1.73
CA ILE A 91 10.36 -12.56 0.74
C ILE A 91 11.00 -12.43 -0.65
N ILE A 92 11.26 -11.19 -1.11
CA ILE A 92 11.88 -10.94 -2.42
C ILE A 92 13.32 -11.43 -2.46
N SER A 93 14.09 -11.23 -1.38
CA SER A 93 15.53 -11.54 -1.35
C SER A 93 15.80 -13.03 -1.20
N PHE A 94 14.92 -13.76 -0.50
CA PHE A 94 15.12 -15.17 -0.16
C PHE A 94 14.14 -16.11 -0.85
N GLY A 95 13.35 -15.60 -1.80
CA GLY A 95 12.50 -16.42 -2.67
C GLY A 95 11.49 -17.25 -1.90
N GLY A 96 10.71 -16.61 -1.02
CA GLY A 96 9.63 -17.31 -0.31
C GLY A 96 8.67 -17.97 -1.31
N GLU A 97 8.81 -19.28 -1.49
CA GLU A 97 7.79 -20.12 -2.10
C GLU A 97 6.52 -19.98 -1.25
N VAL A 98 5.43 -19.56 -1.88
CA VAL A 98 4.08 -19.57 -1.29
C VAL A 98 3.37 -20.83 -1.76
#